data_AF-A0AAP8T204-F1
#
_entry.id   AF-A0AAP8T204-F1
#
_cell.length_a   1.000
_cell.length_b   1.000
_cell.length_c   1.000
_cell.angle_alpha   90.00
_cell.angle_beta   90.00
_cell.angle_gamma   90.00
#
_symmetry.space_group_name_H-M   'P 1'
#
loop_
_entity.id
_entity.type
_entity.pdbx_description
1 polymer ?
#
loop_
_entity_poly.entity_id
_entity_poly.type
_entity_poly.pdbx_seq_one_letter_code
_entity_poly.pdbx_strand_id
1 'polypeptide(L)'
;DIGTARELGDLKENAEYHAAREQQGMVEARIRDIEGRMQNAVVIDVTTIEHTGKVIFGTTVEIANVETDESVTYQIVGEDEADIKL
;
A
#
# COMPACT_ATOMS: atom_id res chain seq x y z
N ASP A 1 7.76 14.96 -47.06
CA ASP A 1 7.44 15.02 -45.63
C ASP A 1 5.95 14.80 -45.33
N ILE A 2 5.47 13.56 -45.53
CA ILE A 2 4.16 13.07 -45.04
C ILE A 2 4.34 11.68 -44.41
N GLY A 3 5.29 10.86 -44.89
CA GLY A 3 5.62 9.54 -44.32
C GLY A 3 6.15 9.60 -42.89
N THR A 4 7.10 10.49 -42.60
CA THR A 4 7.76 10.58 -41.29
C THR A 4 6.80 10.97 -40.15
N ALA A 5 5.80 11.82 -40.44
CA ALA A 5 4.80 12.22 -39.46
C ALA A 5 3.78 11.11 -39.14
N ARG A 6 3.44 10.27 -40.13
CA ARG A 6 2.59 9.07 -39.89
C ARG A 6 3.35 8.00 -39.12
N GLU A 7 4.62 7.74 -39.44
CA GLU A 7 5.44 6.75 -38.71
C GLU A 7 5.69 7.17 -37.26
N LEU A 8 5.92 8.46 -36.99
CA LEU A 8 5.99 8.99 -35.61
C LEU A 8 4.65 8.87 -34.88
N GLY A 9 3.53 9.06 -35.59
CA GLY A 9 2.18 8.84 -35.06
C GLY A 9 1.95 7.37 -34.67
N ASP A 10 2.24 6.44 -35.58
CA ASP A 10 2.10 5.01 -35.36
C ASP A 10 3.03 4.50 -34.23
N LEU A 11 4.26 4.99 -34.14
CA LEU A 11 5.20 4.64 -33.06
C LEU A 11 4.77 5.21 -31.71
N LYS A 12 4.32 6.47 -31.67
CA LYS A 12 3.90 7.13 -30.43
C LYS A 12 2.58 6.56 -29.92
N GLU A 13 1.64 6.30 -30.81
CA GLU A 13 0.36 5.66 -30.49
C GLU A 13 0.58 4.22 -30.02
N ASN A 14 1.49 3.45 -30.64
CA ASN A 14 1.86 2.13 -30.12
C ASN A 14 2.55 2.23 -28.75
N ALA A 15 3.43 3.21 -28.52
CA ALA A 15 4.09 3.37 -27.23
C ALA A 15 3.10 3.73 -26.10
N GLU A 16 2.18 4.67 -26.36
CA GLU A 16 1.13 5.05 -25.41
C GLU A 16 0.15 3.90 -25.19
N TYR A 17 -0.24 3.16 -26.23
CA TYR A 17 -1.09 1.98 -26.12
C TYR A 17 -0.42 0.87 -25.30
N HIS A 18 0.86 0.57 -25.56
CA HIS A 18 1.61 -0.42 -24.79
C HIS A 18 1.76 -0.02 -23.33
N ALA A 19 2.10 1.25 -23.05
CA ALA A 19 2.20 1.76 -21.69
C ALA A 19 0.85 1.70 -20.95
N ALA A 20 -0.25 2.08 -21.62
CA ALA A 20 -1.59 2.00 -21.03
C ALA A 20 -2.00 0.55 -20.74
N ARG A 21 -1.66 -0.39 -21.63
CA ARG A 21 -1.93 -1.82 -21.43
C ARG A 21 -1.09 -2.41 -20.28
N GLU A 22 0.16 -2.01 -20.17
CA GLU A 22 1.03 -2.42 -19.05
C GLU A 22 0.51 -1.87 -17.73
N GLN A 23 0.17 -0.58 -17.68
CA GLN A 23 -0.47 0.04 -16.52
C GLN A 23 -1.77 -0.67 -16.14
N GLN A 24 -2.63 -0.98 -17.12
CA GLN A 24 -3.84 -1.76 -16.87
C GLN A 24 -3.51 -3.12 -16.25
N GLY A 25 -2.53 -3.84 -16.80
CA GLY A 25 -2.08 -5.13 -16.24
C GLY A 25 -1.56 -5.02 -14.80
N MET A 26 -0.82 -3.95 -14.48
CA MET A 26 -0.37 -3.68 -13.12
C MET A 26 -1.54 -3.40 -12.16
N VAL A 27 -2.54 -2.64 -12.62
CA VAL A 27 -3.75 -2.35 -11.84
C VAL A 27 -4.54 -3.64 -11.60
N GLU A 28 -4.76 -4.46 -12.63
CA GLU A 28 -5.45 -5.74 -12.51
C GLU A 28 -4.71 -6.75 -11.62
N ALA A 29 -3.37 -6.73 -11.63
CA ALA A 29 -2.57 -7.53 -10.70
C ALA A 29 -2.77 -7.06 -9.25
N ARG A 30 -2.76 -5.74 -9.03
CA ARG A 30 -3.00 -5.16 -7.69
C ARG A 30 -4.42 -5.44 -7.19
N ILE A 31 -5.43 -5.38 -8.05
CA ILE A 31 -6.81 -5.74 -7.69
C ILE A 31 -6.87 -7.18 -7.20
N ARG A 32 -6.31 -8.13 -7.97
CA ARG A 32 -6.33 -9.56 -7.59
C ARG A 32 -5.59 -9.84 -6.29
N ASP A 33 -4.47 -9.15 -6.05
CA ASP A 33 -3.73 -9.26 -4.79
C ASP A 33 -4.59 -8.80 -3.60
N ILE A 34 -5.20 -7.61 -3.70
CA ILE A 34 -6.09 -7.06 -2.66
C ILE A 34 -7.30 -7.99 -2.43
N GLU A 35 -7.95 -8.47 -3.49
CA GLU A 35 -9.08 -9.40 -3.39
C GLU A 35 -8.68 -10.70 -2.68
N GLY A 36 -7.51 -11.26 -3.01
CA GLY A 36 -6.98 -12.46 -2.36
C GLY A 36 -6.70 -12.28 -0.88
N ARG A 37 -6.13 -11.13 -0.48
CA ARG A 37 -5.91 -10.79 0.94
C ARG A 37 -7.23 -10.61 1.67
N MET A 38 -8.16 -9.84 1.10
CA MET A 38 -9.48 -9.60 1.69
C MET A 38 -10.28 -10.89 1.93
N GLN A 39 -10.23 -11.85 1.00
CA GLN A 39 -10.94 -13.12 1.13
C GLN A 39 -10.50 -13.94 2.35
N ASN A 40 -9.24 -13.79 2.79
CA ASN A 40 -8.67 -14.54 3.91
C ASN A 40 -8.48 -13.68 5.16
N ALA A 41 -8.90 -12.41 5.13
CA ALA A 41 -8.70 -11.47 6.23
C ALA A 41 -9.52 -11.88 7.46
N VAL A 42 -8.88 -11.82 8.62
CA VAL A 42 -9.53 -12.02 9.93
C VAL A 42 -9.55 -10.69 10.65
N VAL A 43 -10.74 -10.13 10.85
CA VAL A 43 -10.91 -8.86 11.56
C VAL A 43 -10.82 -9.11 13.06
N ILE A 44 -9.88 -8.44 13.72
CA ILE A 44 -9.68 -8.49 15.17
C ILE A 44 -10.39 -7.29 15.80
N ASP A 45 -11.40 -7.55 16.63
CA ASP A 45 -12.05 -6.50 17.42
C ASP A 45 -11.23 -6.20 18.68
N VAL A 46 -10.46 -5.11 18.61
CA VAL A 46 -9.59 -4.64 19.68
C VAL A 46 -10.35 -4.25 20.96
N THR A 47 -11.65 -3.95 20.86
CA THR A 47 -12.48 -3.59 22.02
C THR A 47 -12.79 -4.78 22.93
N THR A 48 -12.62 -6.00 22.42
CA THR A 48 -12.85 -7.24 23.16
C THR A 48 -11.60 -7.74 23.89
N ILE A 49 -10.45 -7.09 23.68
CA ILE A 49 -9.17 -7.51 24.21
C ILE A 49 -8.95 -6.86 25.58
N GLU A 50 -8.69 -7.68 26.60
CA GLU A 50 -8.42 -7.17 27.95
C GLU A 50 -7.14 -6.33 28.02
N HIS A 51 -7.22 -5.20 28.71
CA HIS A 51 -6.07 -4.35 29.01
C HIS A 51 -5.17 -5.03 30.05
N THR A 52 -4.25 -5.86 29.57
CA THR A 52 -3.31 -6.62 30.42
C THR A 52 -2.01 -5.87 30.71
N GLY A 53 -1.86 -4.63 30.21
CA GLY A 53 -0.59 -3.87 30.25
C GLY A 53 0.48 -4.40 29.29
N LYS A 54 0.16 -5.43 28.49
CA LYS A 54 1.03 -5.93 27.42
C LYS A 54 0.76 -5.16 26.13
N VAL A 55 1.83 -4.95 25.36
CA VAL A 55 1.73 -4.40 24.01
C VAL A 55 1.40 -5.54 23.04
N ILE A 56 0.18 -5.52 22.51
CA ILE A 56 -0.39 -6.54 21.60
C ILE A 56 -1.06 -5.87 20.40
N PHE A 57 -1.56 -6.66 19.45
CA PHE A 57 -2.27 -6.14 18.27
C PHE A 57 -3.37 -5.13 18.66
N GLY A 58 -3.43 -4.01 17.94
CA GLY A 58 -4.36 -2.92 18.20
C GLY A 58 -3.92 -1.93 19.27
N THR A 59 -2.84 -2.21 20.01
CA THR A 59 -2.35 -1.31 21.06
C THR A 59 -1.68 -0.07 20.45
N THR A 60 -2.05 1.11 20.94
CA THR A 60 -1.33 2.35 20.66
C THR A 60 -0.31 2.61 21.77
N VAL A 61 0.95 2.85 21.40
CA VAL A 61 2.06 3.09 22.30
C VAL A 61 2.74 4.41 21.97
N GLU A 62 3.15 5.13 23.01
CA GLU A 62 4.05 6.27 22.91
C GLU A 62 5.48 5.82 23.22
N ILE A 63 6.41 6.15 22.35
CA ILE A 63 7.82 5.84 22.47
C ILE A 63 8.57 7.15 22.64
N ALA A 64 9.27 7.31 23.77
CA ALA A 64 10.10 8.46 24.04
C ALA A 64 11.58 8.14 23.76
N ASN A 65 12.26 9.05 23.06
CA ASN A 65 13.70 9.03 22.91
C ASN A 65 14.34 9.66 24.15
N VAL A 66 15.06 8.85 24.93
CA VAL A 66 15.68 9.28 26.20
C VAL A 66 16.84 10.26 26.03
N GLU A 67 17.38 10.38 24.82
CA GLU A 67 18.49 11.29 24.51
C GLU A 67 18.01 12.64 23.97
N THR A 68 16.91 12.64 23.18
CA THR A 68 16.39 13.85 22.52
C THR A 68 15.12 14.40 23.16
N ASP A 69 14.50 13.67 24.09
CA ASP A 69 13.19 13.99 24.70
C ASP A 69 12.03 14.06 23.70
N GLU A 70 12.25 13.60 22.47
CA GLU A 70 11.21 13.51 21.43
C GLU A 70 10.35 12.27 21.69
N SER A 71 9.03 12.39 21.48
CA SER A 71 8.12 11.25 21.52
C SER A 71 7.43 11.01 20.19
N VAL A 72 7.19 9.74 19.89
CA VAL A 72 6.45 9.29 18.71
C VAL A 72 5.40 8.29 19.14
N THR A 73 4.21 8.39 18.55
CA THR A 73 3.10 7.48 18.82
C THR A 73 2.93 6.51 17.66
N TYR A 74 2.86 5.22 17.96
CA TYR A 74 2.62 4.15 16.99
C TYR A 74 1.45 3.27 17.42
N GLN A 75 0.77 2.66 16.45
CA GLN A 75 -0.21 1.61 16.68
C GLN A 75 0.32 0.29 16.13
N ILE A 76 0.19 -0.77 16.93
CA ILE A 76 0.58 -2.12 16.50
C ILE A 76 -0.51 -2.68 15.59
N VAL A 77 -0.21 -2.77 14.30
CA VAL A 77 -1.13 -3.26 13.26
C VAL A 77 -0.47 -4.36 12.42
N GLY A 78 -1.24 -4.98 11.52
CA GLY A 78 -0.73 -5.98 10.59
C GLY A 78 0.02 -5.33 9.43
N GLU A 79 0.69 -6.15 8.61
CA GLU A 79 1.40 -5.69 7.42
C GLU A 79 0.46 -4.97 6.44
N ASP A 80 -0.77 -5.48 6.28
CA ASP A 80 -1.76 -4.94 5.36
C ASP A 80 -2.30 -3.56 5.78
N GLU A 81 -2.26 -3.22 7.06
CA GLU A 81 -2.69 -1.93 7.59
C GLU A 81 -1.53 -0.98 7.90
N ALA A 82 -0.29 -1.41 7.70
CA ALA A 82 0.88 -0.61 8.01
C ALA A 82 1.02 0.58 7.05
N ASP A 83 0.93 1.79 7.59
CA ASP A 83 1.29 3.03 6.89
C ASP A 83 2.57 3.60 7.50
N ILE A 84 3.70 3.09 7.05
CA ILE A 84 5.02 3.61 7.39
C ILE A 84 5.54 4.37 6.17
N LYS A 85 5.71 5.68 6.31
CA LYS A 85 6.47 6.45 5.32
C LYS A 85 7.94 6.06 5.43
N LEU A 86 8.41 5.25 4.49
CA LEU A 86 9.84 4.97 4.25
C LEU A 86 10.58 6.21 3.73
#